data_AF-A0A2C9M829-F1
#
_entry.id   AF-A0A2C9M829-F1
#
_cell.length_a   1.000
_cell.length_b   1.000
_cell.length_c   1.000
_cell.angle_alpha   90.00
_cell.angle_beta   90.00
_cell.angle_gamma   90.00
#
_symmetry.space_group_name_H-M   'P 1'
#
loop_
_entity.id
_entity.type
_entity.pdbx_description
1 polymer ?
#
loop_
_entity_poly.entity_id
_entity_poly.type
_entity_poly.pdbx_seq_one_letter_code
_entity_poly.pdbx_strand_id
1 'polypeptide(L)'
;MKDAHRPVKIPLLIPILMLLVNIYLFVAPIIFKPRLEYMYVAASVFTGATLLYIPFVRFGLKVPLYDKIVTCLQLICEICPPAKAGE
;
A
#
# COMPACT_ATOMS: atom_id res chain seq x y z
N MET A 1 -4.64 -4.71 21.02
CA MET A 1 -3.71 -5.85 20.82
C MET A 1 -2.44 -5.63 21.65
N LYS A 2 -2.48 -5.89 22.97
CA LYS A 2 -1.28 -5.88 23.81
C LYS A 2 -0.69 -7.29 23.98
N ASP A 3 -1.56 -8.30 23.95
CA ASP A 3 -1.24 -9.68 24.28
C ASP A 3 -1.24 -10.63 23.06
N ALA A 4 -0.90 -10.12 21.87
CA ALA A 4 -0.71 -10.98 20.72
C ALA A 4 0.50 -11.91 20.96
N HIS A 5 0.37 -13.20 20.65
CA HIS A 5 1.47 -14.16 20.78
C HIS A 5 2.65 -13.73 19.91
N ARG A 6 3.83 -13.56 20.52
CA ARG A 6 5.07 -13.15 19.83
C ARG A 6 6.11 -14.24 19.98
N PRO A 7 6.34 -15.06 18.93
CA PRO A 7 7.36 -16.12 18.94
C PRO A 7 8.78 -15.58 19.12
N VAL A 8 9.04 -14.34 18.68
CA VAL A 8 10.33 -13.67 18.81
C VAL A 8 10.13 -12.29 19.43
N LYS A 9 10.89 -11.99 20.48
CA LYS A 9 10.88 -10.70 21.16
C LYS A 9 12.21 -10.00 20.94
N ILE A 10 12.17 -8.95 20.12
CA ILE A 10 13.30 -8.04 19.87
C ILE A 10 13.27 -6.87 20.86
N PRO A 11 14.43 -6.38 21.31
CA PRO A 11 14.50 -5.16 22.11
C PRO A 11 13.88 -3.97 21.37
N LEU A 12 13.01 -3.21 22.05
CA LEU A 12 12.29 -2.06 21.48
C LEU A 12 13.22 -0.95 20.97
N LEU A 13 14.45 -0.90 21.49
CA LEU A 13 15.48 0.04 21.05
C LEU A 13 15.82 -0.12 19.55
N ILE A 14 15.81 -1.36 19.03
CA ILE A 14 16.17 -1.63 17.64
C ILE A 14 15.14 -1.00 16.67
N PRO A 15 13.82 -1.26 16.80
CA PRO A 15 12.80 -0.57 15.99
C PRO A 15 12.84 0.96 16.09
N ILE A 16 13.09 1.51 17.29
CA ILE A 16 13.15 2.97 17.49
C ILE A 16 14.33 3.56 16.72
N LEU A 17 15.52 2.97 16.84
CA LEU A 17 16.70 3.42 16.10
C LEU A 17 16.48 3.30 14.59
N MET A 18 15.87 2.20 14.13
CA MET A 18 15.56 2.00 12.72
C MET A 18 14.54 3.01 12.18
N LEU A 19 13.56 3.40 13.00
CA LEU A 19 12.61 4.45 12.64
C LEU A 19 13.32 5.79 12.46
N LEU A 20 14.23 6.15 13.37
CA LEU A 20 15.01 7.40 13.26
C LEU A 20 15.88 7.42 11.99
N VAL A 21 16.55 6.31 11.68
CA VAL A 21 17.36 6.18 10.45
C VAL A 21 16.49 6.33 9.20
N ASN A 22 15.31 5.71 9.16
CA ASN A 22 14.39 5.84 8.03
C ASN A 22 13.88 7.28 7.86
N ILE A 23 13.53 7.96 8.95
CA ILE A 23 13.11 9.37 8.88
C ILE A 23 14.25 10.23 8.33
N TYR A 24 15.48 10.05 8.82
CA TYR A 24 16.63 10.77 8.32
C TYR A 24 16.87 10.50 6.82
N LEU A 25 16.87 9.24 6.39
CA LEU A 25 17.10 8.87 4.99
C LEU A 25 15.99 9.32 4.06
N PHE A 26 14.76 9.46 4.55
CA PHE A 26 13.65 9.98 3.77
C PHE A 26 13.72 11.51 3.64
N VAL A 27 13.99 12.22 4.74
CA VAL A 27 14.00 13.69 4.78
C VAL A 27 15.27 14.28 4.18
N ALA A 28 16.43 13.65 4.38
CA ALA A 28 17.72 14.11 3.88
C ALA A 28 17.74 14.40 2.36
N PRO A 29 17.34 13.48 1.46
CA PRO A 29 17.36 13.76 0.02
C PRO A 29 16.39 14.87 -0.38
N ILE A 30 15.26 15.01 0.31
CA ILE A 30 14.25 16.05 0.03
C ILE A 30 14.82 17.44 0.30
N ILE A 31 15.57 17.61 1.40
CA ILE A 31 16.15 18.91 1.79
C ILE A 31 17.43 19.21 1.00
N PHE A 32 18.35 18.24 0.92
CA PHE A 32 19.68 18.51 0.36
C PHE A 32 19.73 18.48 -1.17
N LYS A 33 18.87 17.69 -1.82
CA LYS A 33 18.84 17.56 -3.29
C LYS A 33 17.39 17.39 -3.77
N PRO A 34 16.57 18.44 -3.69
CA PRO A 34 15.19 18.39 -4.15
C PRO A 34 15.15 18.09 -5.67
N ARG A 35 14.86 16.84 -6.01
CA ARG A 35 14.53 16.42 -7.39
C ARG A 35 13.02 16.38 -7.55
N LEU A 36 12.55 16.77 -8.73
CA LEU A 36 11.13 16.73 -9.08
C LEU A 36 10.53 15.32 -8.95
N GLU A 37 11.33 14.28 -9.21
CA GLU A 37 10.96 12.87 -9.02
C GLU A 37 10.38 12.60 -7.62
N TYR A 38 11.02 13.12 -6.56
CA TYR A 38 10.55 12.91 -5.19
C TYR A 38 9.20 13.59 -4.93
N MET A 39 8.97 14.75 -5.53
CA MET A 39 7.69 15.45 -5.41
C MET A 39 6.57 14.68 -6.12
N TYR A 40 6.82 14.15 -7.32
CA TYR A 40 5.84 13.34 -8.05
C TYR A 40 5.49 12.05 -7.31
N VAL A 41 6.48 11.37 -6.71
CA VAL A 41 6.24 10.16 -5.91
C VAL A 41 5.42 10.49 -4.67
N ALA A 42 5.75 11.55 -3.93
CA ALA A 42 4.97 11.94 -2.77
C ALA A 42 3.52 12.29 -3.16
N ALA A 43 3.35 13.10 -4.20
CA ALA A 43 2.04 13.51 -4.71
C ALA A 43 1.20 12.31 -5.18
N SER A 44 1.79 11.32 -5.86
CA SER A 44 1.07 10.14 -6.32
C SER A 44 0.61 9.24 -5.17
N VAL A 45 1.40 9.10 -4.10
CA VAL A 45 1.01 8.37 -2.89
C VAL A 45 -0.17 9.05 -2.19
N PHE A 46 -0.13 10.37 -2.01
CA PHE A 46 -1.24 11.12 -1.43
C PHE A 46 -2.50 11.07 -2.31
N THR A 47 -2.32 11.20 -3.62
CA THR A 47 -3.39 11.10 -4.62
C THR A 47 -4.02 9.72 -4.57
N GLY A 48 -3.25 8.63 -4.59
CA GLY A 48 -3.79 7.27 -4.47
C GLY A 48 -4.52 7.05 -3.16
N ALA A 49 -3.95 7.51 -2.04
CA ALA A 49 -4.58 7.40 -0.73
C ALA A 49 -5.88 8.22 -0.59
N THR A 50 -6.02 9.32 -1.32
CA THR A 50 -7.20 10.20 -1.20
C THR A 50 -8.23 9.90 -2.29
N LEU A 51 -7.81 9.85 -3.55
CA LEU A 51 -8.69 9.67 -4.71
C LEU A 51 -9.05 8.23 -5.00
N LEU A 52 -8.24 7.24 -4.60
CA LEU A 52 -8.60 5.84 -4.82
C LEU A 52 -9.18 5.22 -3.55
N TYR A 53 -8.48 5.32 -2.43
CA TYR A 53 -8.93 4.64 -1.20
C TYR A 53 -10.27 5.18 -0.69
N ILE A 54 -10.50 6.50 -0.70
CA ILE A 54 -11.72 7.08 -0.14
C ILE A 54 -12.98 6.65 -0.93
N PRO A 55 -13.11 6.88 -2.25
CA PRO A 55 -14.33 6.51 -2.97
C PRO A 55 -14.50 4.99 -3.10
N PHE A 56 -13.44 4.24 -3.39
CA PHE A 56 -13.57 2.80 -3.66
C PHE A 56 -13.62 1.93 -2.41
N VAL A 57 -12.79 2.23 -1.39
CA VAL A 57 -12.70 1.39 -0.18
C VAL A 57 -13.61 1.91 0.92
N ARG A 58 -13.54 3.21 1.26
CA ARG A 58 -14.34 3.77 2.35
C ARG A 58 -15.82 3.93 1.98
N PHE A 59 -16.11 4.46 0.79
CA PHE A 59 -17.50 4.64 0.32
C PHE A 59 -18.05 3.45 -0.46
N GLY A 60 -17.21 2.46 -0.81
CA GLY A 60 -17.65 1.24 -1.49
C GLY A 60 -18.23 1.49 -2.89
N LEU A 61 -17.76 2.51 -3.60
CA LEU A 61 -18.26 2.84 -4.93
C LEU A 61 -18.02 1.68 -5.90
N LYS A 62 -19.11 1.09 -6.41
CA LYS A 62 -19.06 0.02 -7.41
C LYS A 62 -19.08 0.64 -8.81
N VAL A 63 -18.06 0.35 -9.61
CA VAL A 63 -18.02 0.77 -11.02
C VAL A 63 -18.77 -0.28 -11.84
N PRO A 64 -19.91 0.05 -12.48
CA PRO A 64 -20.77 -0.94 -13.15
C PRO A 64 -20.12 -1.63 -14.36
N LEU A 65 -19.05 -1.05 -14.92
CA LEU A 65 -18.30 -1.61 -16.05
C LEU A 65 -17.23 -2.63 -15.61
N TYR A 66 -16.84 -2.61 -14.34
CA TYR A 66 -15.68 -3.35 -13.85
C TYR A 66 -15.84 -4.87 -14.00
N ASP A 67 -17.03 -5.40 -13.68
CA ASP A 67 -17.29 -6.85 -13.76
C ASP A 67 -17.15 -7.39 -15.19
N LYS A 68 -17.57 -6.61 -16.20
CA LYS A 68 -17.43 -6.98 -17.62
C LYS A 68 -15.97 -6.98 -18.05
N ILE A 69 -15.20 -5.98 -17.60
CA ILE A 69 -13.76 -5.88 -17.90
C ILE A 69 -13.01 -7.06 -17.29
N VAL A 70 -13.26 -7.37 -16.02
CA VAL A 70 -12.63 -8.50 -15.33
C VAL A 70 -12.98 -9.82 -16.01
N THR A 71 -14.24 -10.04 -16.37
CA THR A 71 -14.66 -11.27 -17.09
C THR A 71 -14.01 -11.37 -18.47
N CYS A 72 -13.89 -10.27 -19.20
CA CYS A 72 -13.21 -10.22 -20.50
C CYS A 72 -11.73 -10.61 -20.36
N LEU A 73 -11.03 -10.03 -19.38
CA LEU A 73 -9.63 -10.37 -19.06
C LEU A 73 -9.48 -11.84 -18.63
N GLN A 74 -10.41 -12.36 -17.84
CA GLN A 74 -10.42 -13.76 -17.43
C GLN A 74 -10.51 -14.72 -18.63
N LEU A 75 -11.40 -14.43 -19.58
CA LEU A 75 -11.56 -15.23 -20.80
C LEU A 75 -10.35 -15.13 -21.74
N ILE A 76 -9.80 -13.92 -21.94
CA ILE A 76 -8.64 -13.69 -22.83
C ILE A 76 -7.38 -14.37 -22.29
N CYS A 77 -7.16 -14.34 -20.97
CA CYS A 77 -5.98 -14.89 -20.34
C CYS A 77 -6.17 -16.34 -19.84
N GLU A 78 -7.34 -16.95 -20.05
CA GLU A 78 -7.71 -18.29 -19.55
C GLU A 78 -7.44 -18.48 -18.04
N ILE A 79 -7.70 -17.45 -17.24
CA ILE A 79 -7.48 -17.46 -15.78
C ILE A 79 -8.79 -17.59 -15.00
N CYS A 80 -8.74 -18.35 -13.90
CA CYS A 80 -9.84 -18.53 -12.95
C CYS A 80 -9.49 -17.86 -11.61
N PRO A 81 -10.46 -17.34 -10.83
CA PRO A 81 -10.22 -16.90 -9.47
C PRO A 81 -9.52 -18.00 -8.64
N PRO A 82 -8.56 -17.64 -7.77
CA PRO A 82 -7.90 -18.63 -6.93
C PRO A 82 -8.94 -19.33 -6.04
N ALA A 83 -8.84 -20.64 -5.91
CA ALA A 83 -9.63 -21.40 -4.95
C ALA A 83 -9.40 -20.81 -3.55
N LYS A 84 -10.46 -20.55 -2.79
CA LYS A 84 -10.33 -20.20 -1.38
C LYS A 84 -9.58 -21.34 -0.69
N ALA A 85 -8.42 -21.05 -0.13
CA ALA A 85 -7.68 -22.01 0.67
C ALA A 85 -8.44 -22.22 1.99
N GLY A 86 -9.12 -23.37 2.11
CA GLY A 86 -9.67 -23.89 3.37
C GLY A 86 -10.90 -23.15 3.91
N GLU A 87 -12.08 -23.55 3.43
CA GLU A 87 -13.20 -23.87 4.33
C GLU A 87 -13.18 -25.38 4.58
#